data_AF-C7E3N8-F1
#
_entry.id   AF-C7E3N8-F1
#
_cell.length_a   1.000
_cell.length_b   1.000
_cell.length_c   1.000
_cell.angle_alpha   90.00
_cell.angle_beta   90.00
_cell.angle_gamma   90.00
#
_symmetry.space_group_name_H-M   'P 1'
#
loop_
_entity.id
_entity.type
_entity.pdbx_description
1 polymer ?
#
loop_
_entity_poly.entity_id
_entity_poly.type
_entity_poly.pdbx_seq_one_letter_code
_entity_poly.pdbx_strand_id
1 'polypeptide(L)'
;YSGEDKQPEWHVANTETQNSYRFKAYDVAPIRDQLKLRIEECYSSLMKKAIEHVFCPKIVPGILQHESSSDLMTAGQDRRDRNSGNVESQRKSLDDLLQFMDIVHTKLKTYGGDDVVVKQVIGQMANWMCCLALNHMMFRRELCNFEKAIQIKHNVTEIQNWLNAKGLPECRDHLEPLVQACHLLQSRKDASNLDTLCGEMTSRLKPRQVVAILQHYDPSDEMEDGLSPEFLVQIQKKLNERAIANGNPI
;
A
#
# COMPACT_ATOMS: atom_id res chain seq x y z
N TYR A 1 3.80 -35.04 -10.91
CA TYR A 1 4.01 -36.37 -11.55
C TYR A 1 5.24 -36.45 -12.47
N SER A 2 6.23 -35.56 -12.34
CA SER A 2 7.38 -35.50 -13.26
C SER A 2 8.28 -36.73 -13.27
N GLY A 3 8.18 -37.61 -12.27
CA GLY A 3 9.11 -38.74 -12.10
C GLY A 3 10.43 -38.36 -11.44
N GLU A 4 10.64 -37.08 -11.15
CA GLU A 4 11.85 -36.57 -10.51
C GLU A 4 11.81 -36.87 -8.99
N ASP A 5 12.85 -37.54 -8.49
CA ASP A 5 13.01 -37.84 -7.06
C ASP A 5 13.90 -36.82 -6.33
N LYS A 6 14.55 -35.91 -7.07
CA LYS A 6 15.43 -34.87 -6.50
C LYS A 6 14.69 -33.81 -5.69
N GLN A 7 13.38 -33.65 -5.92
CA GLN A 7 12.50 -32.74 -5.18
C GLN A 7 11.41 -33.56 -4.47
N PRO A 8 11.67 -34.03 -3.25
CA PRO A 8 10.74 -34.88 -2.50
C PRO A 8 9.38 -34.20 -2.25
N GLU A 9 9.36 -32.87 -2.13
CA GLU A 9 8.14 -32.08 -1.93
C GLU A 9 7.09 -32.27 -3.04
N TRP A 10 7.47 -32.65 -4.25
CA TRP A 10 6.54 -32.78 -5.39
C TRP A 10 5.70 -34.05 -5.40
N HIS A 11 6.04 -35.02 -4.55
CA HIS A 11 5.35 -36.30 -4.51
C HIS A 11 5.08 -36.80 -3.09
N VAL A 12 5.49 -36.05 -2.06
CA VAL A 12 5.24 -36.38 -0.66
C VAL A 12 3.75 -36.47 -0.31
N ALA A 13 2.90 -35.67 -0.98
CA ALA A 13 1.46 -35.66 -0.79
C ALA A 13 0.70 -36.59 -1.74
N ASN A 14 1.39 -37.33 -2.61
CA ASN A 14 0.73 -38.21 -3.58
C ASN A 14 0.18 -39.46 -2.90
N THR A 15 -0.99 -39.90 -3.34
CA THR A 15 -1.51 -41.24 -3.04
C THR A 15 -0.73 -42.33 -3.80
N GLU A 16 -0.92 -43.59 -3.41
CA GLU A 16 -0.31 -44.73 -4.12
C GLU A 16 -0.72 -44.78 -5.61
N THR A 17 -2.01 -44.55 -5.90
CA THR A 17 -2.51 -44.49 -7.28
C THR A 17 -1.85 -43.36 -8.08
N GLN A 18 -1.75 -42.18 -7.47
CA GLN A 18 -1.09 -41.00 -8.05
C GLN A 18 0.40 -41.27 -8.34
N ASN A 19 1.10 -41.97 -7.46
CA ASN A 19 2.49 -42.38 -7.68
C ASN A 19 2.65 -43.36 -8.85
N SER A 20 1.63 -44.19 -9.15
CA SER A 20 1.68 -45.09 -10.31
C SER A 20 1.66 -44.35 -11.67
N TYR A 21 1.15 -43.11 -11.70
CA TYR A 21 1.09 -42.25 -12.90
C TYR A 21 2.33 -41.36 -13.12
N ARG A 22 3.37 -41.45 -12.28
CA ARG A 22 4.59 -40.67 -12.48
C ARG A 22 5.29 -41.09 -13.78
N PHE A 23 5.78 -40.10 -14.54
CA PHE A 23 6.58 -40.37 -15.74
C PHE A 23 7.85 -41.15 -15.37
N LYS A 24 8.23 -42.14 -16.20
CA LYS A 24 9.42 -42.98 -15.96
C LYS A 24 10.49 -42.86 -17.05
N ALA A 25 10.11 -42.42 -18.24
CA ALA A 25 10.93 -42.50 -19.44
C ALA A 25 11.35 -41.14 -20.04
N TYR A 26 10.73 -40.04 -19.59
CA TYR A 26 10.94 -38.70 -20.17
C TYR A 26 11.24 -37.67 -19.08
N ASP A 27 12.24 -36.82 -19.34
CA ASP A 27 12.49 -35.62 -18.55
C ASP A 27 11.52 -34.51 -18.98
N VAL A 28 10.72 -34.03 -18.04
CA VAL A 28 9.72 -32.97 -18.26
C VAL A 28 10.23 -31.59 -17.84
N ALA A 29 11.46 -31.48 -17.34
CA ALA A 29 12.04 -30.21 -16.90
C ALA A 29 11.96 -29.10 -17.96
N PRO A 30 12.30 -29.33 -19.24
CA PRO A 30 12.20 -28.28 -20.26
C PRO A 30 10.77 -27.75 -20.46
N ILE A 31 9.77 -28.65 -20.37
CA ILE A 31 8.35 -28.27 -20.50
C ILE A 31 7.92 -27.46 -19.28
N ARG A 32 8.32 -27.88 -18.07
CA ARG A 32 8.04 -27.14 -16.83
C ARG A 32 8.66 -25.75 -16.85
N ASP A 33 9.91 -25.62 -17.29
CA ASP A 33 10.59 -24.33 -17.35
C ASP A 33 9.91 -23.40 -18.36
N GLN A 34 9.49 -23.92 -19.50
CA GLN A 34 8.68 -23.17 -20.46
C GLN A 34 7.32 -22.74 -19.88
N LEU A 35 6.64 -23.64 -19.15
CA LEU A 35 5.37 -23.32 -18.47
C LEU A 35 5.57 -22.26 -17.38
N LYS A 36 6.66 -22.34 -16.61
CA LYS A 36 7.01 -21.34 -15.60
C LYS A 36 7.15 -19.96 -16.22
N LEU A 37 7.91 -19.84 -17.33
CA LEU A 37 8.04 -18.58 -18.04
C LEU A 37 6.68 -18.04 -18.51
N ARG A 38 5.81 -18.92 -19.04
CA ARG A 38 4.45 -18.52 -19.44
C ARG A 38 3.60 -18.05 -18.25
N ILE A 39 3.72 -18.70 -17.10
CA ILE A 39 3.02 -18.28 -15.88
C ILE A 39 3.50 -16.90 -15.41
N GLU A 40 4.81 -16.65 -15.44
CA GLU A 40 5.40 -15.35 -15.12
C GLU A 40 4.92 -14.25 -16.08
N GLU A 41 4.89 -14.53 -17.39
CA GLU A 41 4.32 -13.64 -18.40
C GLU A 41 2.84 -13.34 -18.15
N CYS A 42 2.04 -14.37 -17.85
CA CYS A 42 0.61 -14.24 -17.52
C CYS A 42 0.40 -13.42 -16.26
N TYR A 43 1.16 -13.67 -15.20
CA TYR A 43 1.10 -12.90 -13.95
C TYR A 43 1.47 -11.44 -14.19
N SER A 44 2.55 -11.17 -14.90
CA SER A 44 2.97 -9.81 -15.26
C SER A 44 1.90 -9.08 -16.08
N SER A 45 1.29 -9.79 -17.04
CA SER A 45 0.19 -9.25 -17.85
C SER A 45 -1.05 -8.96 -17.00
N LEU A 46 -1.45 -9.86 -16.10
CA LEU A 46 -2.54 -9.65 -15.15
C LEU A 46 -2.30 -8.42 -14.29
N MET A 47 -1.13 -8.34 -13.65
CA MET A 47 -0.80 -7.25 -12.74
C MET A 47 -0.73 -5.92 -13.49
N LYS A 48 0.09 -5.80 -14.55
CA LYS A 48 0.37 -4.51 -15.20
C LYS A 48 -0.70 -4.05 -16.17
N LYS A 49 -1.29 -4.97 -16.94
CA LYS A 49 -2.22 -4.59 -18.03
C LYS A 49 -3.67 -4.57 -17.58
N ALA A 50 -4.07 -5.51 -16.72
CA ALA A 50 -5.46 -5.62 -16.30
C ALA A 50 -5.74 -4.90 -14.97
N ILE A 51 -4.87 -5.08 -13.97
CA ILE A 51 -5.11 -4.55 -12.62
C ILE A 51 -4.58 -3.12 -12.50
N GLU A 52 -3.28 -2.88 -12.70
CA GLU A 52 -2.61 -1.59 -12.46
C GLU A 52 -3.30 -0.43 -13.20
N HIS A 53 -3.62 -0.62 -14.48
CA HIS A 53 -4.26 0.41 -15.32
C HIS A 53 -5.62 0.89 -14.77
N VAL A 54 -6.39 0.00 -14.13
CA VAL A 54 -7.72 0.34 -13.59
C VAL A 54 -7.63 0.72 -12.11
N PHE A 55 -6.71 0.09 -11.37
CA PHE A 55 -6.60 0.23 -9.93
C PHE A 55 -5.85 1.51 -9.53
N CYS A 56 -4.69 1.79 -10.12
CA CYS A 56 -3.86 2.94 -9.74
C CYS A 56 -4.59 4.29 -9.82
N PRO A 57 -5.41 4.57 -10.85
CA PRO A 57 -6.21 5.79 -10.89
C PRO A 57 -7.22 5.95 -9.74
N LYS A 58 -7.63 4.86 -9.09
CA LYS A 58 -8.55 4.87 -7.94
C LYS A 58 -7.86 5.08 -6.60
N ILE A 59 -6.54 4.86 -6.52
CA ILE A 59 -5.80 4.91 -5.25
C ILE A 59 -5.81 6.32 -4.66
N VAL A 60 -5.42 7.33 -5.43
CA VAL A 60 -5.32 8.71 -4.93
C VAL A 60 -6.70 9.25 -4.55
N PRO A 61 -7.76 9.09 -5.38
CA PRO A 61 -9.12 9.41 -4.97
C PRO A 61 -9.59 8.68 -3.72
N GLY A 62 -9.43 7.36 -3.66
CA GLY A 62 -9.94 6.56 -2.55
C GLY A 62 -9.20 6.76 -1.23
N ILE A 63 -7.88 7.03 -1.27
CA ILE A 63 -7.06 7.14 -0.05
C ILE A 63 -6.85 8.59 0.37
N LEU A 64 -6.57 9.50 -0.56
CA LEU A 64 -6.01 10.84 -0.26
C LEU A 64 -6.98 12.01 -0.49
N GLN A 65 -7.96 11.88 -1.39
CA GLN A 65 -8.67 13.06 -1.86
C GLN A 65 -9.56 13.73 -0.81
N HIS A 66 -9.41 15.06 -0.79
CA HIS A 66 -10.47 16.06 -0.70
C HIS A 66 -10.30 16.83 -2.02
N GLU A 67 -11.32 16.96 -2.86
CA GLU A 67 -11.16 17.73 -4.11
C GLU A 67 -10.85 19.19 -3.78
N SER A 68 -9.63 19.65 -4.08
CA SER A 68 -9.32 21.07 -4.13
C SER A 68 -9.75 21.61 -5.50
N SER A 69 -10.96 22.15 -5.56
CA SER A 69 -11.36 23.32 -6.38
C SER A 69 -10.77 23.45 -7.80
N SER A 70 -10.91 22.45 -8.67
CA SER A 70 -10.69 22.67 -10.13
C SER A 70 -11.82 22.13 -11.02
N ASP A 71 -12.67 21.22 -10.52
CA ASP A 71 -13.82 20.71 -11.29
C ASP A 71 -15.11 21.52 -11.11
N LEU A 72 -15.05 22.67 -10.39
CA LEU A 72 -16.20 23.55 -10.16
C LEU A 72 -16.24 24.80 -11.07
N MET A 73 -15.48 24.83 -12.17
CA MET A 73 -15.57 25.95 -13.12
C MET A 73 -16.81 25.87 -14.03
N THR A 74 -17.68 24.88 -13.82
CA THR A 74 -18.98 24.74 -14.51
C THR A 74 -20.12 24.35 -13.57
N ALA A 75 -20.34 25.05 -12.46
CA ALA A 75 -21.64 25.03 -11.79
C ALA A 75 -21.83 26.28 -10.93
N GLY A 76 -22.58 27.23 -11.47
CA GLY A 76 -23.10 28.35 -10.72
C GLY A 76 -24.10 27.89 -9.64
N GLN A 77 -24.17 28.71 -8.59
CA GLN A 77 -25.20 28.75 -7.55
C GLN A 77 -25.20 27.67 -6.44
N ASP A 78 -25.49 28.19 -5.25
CA ASP A 78 -25.67 27.60 -3.93
C ASP A 78 -24.44 27.11 -3.12
N ARG A 79 -24.29 27.77 -1.96
CA ARG A 79 -23.18 27.66 -1.00
C ARG A 79 -23.65 27.20 0.38
N ARG A 80 -24.71 26.37 0.47
CA ARG A 80 -25.24 25.91 1.77
C ARG A 80 -25.24 24.40 2.02
N ASP A 81 -24.86 23.55 1.04
CA ASP A 81 -24.80 22.07 1.21
C ASP A 81 -23.45 21.42 0.85
N ARG A 82 -22.38 22.21 0.68
CA ARG A 82 -21.10 21.72 0.12
C ARG A 82 -20.35 20.71 0.98
N ASN A 83 -20.55 20.70 2.31
CA ASN A 83 -19.82 19.78 3.18
C ASN A 83 -20.37 18.35 3.12
N SER A 84 -21.70 18.19 2.96
CA SER A 84 -22.32 16.85 2.85
C SER A 84 -21.96 16.15 1.54
N GLY A 85 -21.90 16.89 0.42
CA GLY A 85 -21.56 16.32 -0.88
C GLY A 85 -20.11 15.83 -0.99
N ASN A 86 -19.18 16.48 -0.27
CA ASN A 86 -17.76 16.13 -0.28
C ASN A 86 -17.45 14.86 0.55
N VAL A 87 -18.12 14.70 1.70
CA VAL A 87 -18.00 13.46 2.48
C VAL A 87 -18.58 12.27 1.72
N GLU A 88 -19.70 12.47 1.01
CA GLU A 88 -20.33 11.42 0.20
C GLU A 88 -19.47 11.03 -1.01
N SER A 89 -18.86 11.99 -1.71
CA SER A 89 -17.97 11.69 -2.84
C SER A 89 -16.67 10.98 -2.43
N GLN A 90 -16.13 11.33 -1.26
CA GLN A 90 -14.97 10.65 -0.68
C GLN A 90 -15.29 9.21 -0.30
N ARG A 91 -16.41 8.98 0.40
CA ARG A 91 -16.88 7.62 0.71
C ARG A 91 -17.06 6.80 -0.55
N LYS A 92 -17.72 7.37 -1.57
CA LYS A 92 -17.87 6.73 -2.88
C LYS A 92 -16.53 6.36 -3.53
N SER A 93 -15.52 7.22 -3.42
CA SER A 93 -14.20 6.95 -4.01
C SER A 93 -13.45 5.81 -3.31
N LEU A 94 -13.57 5.74 -1.97
CA LEU A 94 -13.04 4.62 -1.18
C LEU A 94 -13.82 3.33 -1.47
N ASP A 95 -15.13 3.41 -1.56
CA ASP A 95 -16.00 2.27 -1.89
C ASP A 95 -15.67 1.73 -3.29
N ASP A 96 -15.47 2.60 -4.28
CA ASP A 96 -15.05 2.22 -5.64
C ASP A 96 -13.69 1.50 -5.64
N LEU A 97 -12.76 1.91 -4.77
CA LEU A 97 -11.46 1.27 -4.60
C LEU A 97 -11.61 -0.13 -3.99
N LEU A 98 -12.36 -0.24 -2.90
CA LEU A 98 -12.64 -1.51 -2.20
C LEU A 98 -13.44 -2.47 -3.07
N GLN A 99 -14.42 -1.98 -3.83
CA GLN A 99 -15.19 -2.78 -4.78
C GLN A 99 -14.29 -3.38 -5.87
N PHE A 100 -13.32 -2.61 -6.38
CA PHE A 100 -12.37 -3.16 -7.35
C PHE A 100 -11.48 -4.24 -6.72
N MET A 101 -11.00 -4.04 -5.50
CA MET A 101 -10.27 -5.08 -4.75
C MET A 101 -11.11 -6.35 -4.59
N ASP A 102 -12.40 -6.20 -4.27
CA ASP A 102 -13.34 -7.32 -4.16
C ASP A 102 -13.54 -8.07 -5.47
N ILE A 103 -13.69 -7.35 -6.59
CA ILE A 103 -13.79 -7.97 -7.92
C ILE A 103 -12.56 -8.80 -8.23
N VAL A 104 -11.35 -8.26 -8.00
CA VAL A 104 -10.09 -8.98 -8.26
C VAL A 104 -10.00 -10.23 -7.40
N HIS A 105 -10.20 -10.10 -6.08
CA HIS A 105 -10.15 -11.22 -5.15
C HIS A 105 -11.18 -12.30 -5.51
N THR A 106 -12.44 -11.92 -5.71
CA THR A 106 -13.53 -12.85 -6.03
C THR A 106 -13.27 -13.57 -7.35
N LYS A 107 -12.76 -12.89 -8.38
CA LYS A 107 -12.38 -13.53 -9.65
C LYS A 107 -11.25 -14.54 -9.46
N LEU A 108 -10.19 -14.18 -8.74
CA LEU A 108 -9.08 -15.10 -8.48
C LEU A 108 -9.56 -16.36 -7.76
N LYS A 109 -10.40 -16.23 -6.73
CA LYS A 109 -10.97 -17.40 -6.03
C LYS A 109 -11.91 -18.21 -6.91
N THR A 110 -12.75 -17.56 -7.72
CA THR A 110 -13.68 -18.25 -8.64
C THR A 110 -12.96 -19.06 -9.71
N TYR A 111 -11.82 -18.57 -10.21
CA TYR A 111 -10.99 -19.29 -11.19
C TYR A 111 -10.04 -20.32 -10.56
N GLY A 112 -10.17 -20.60 -9.25
CA GLY A 112 -9.35 -21.60 -8.58
C GLY A 112 -7.91 -21.16 -8.34
N GLY A 113 -7.66 -19.84 -8.22
CA GLY A 113 -6.34 -19.33 -7.86
C GLY A 113 -5.91 -19.80 -6.48
N ASP A 114 -4.71 -20.40 -6.42
CA ASP A 114 -4.08 -20.81 -5.17
C ASP A 114 -3.94 -19.63 -4.22
N ASP A 115 -4.06 -19.88 -2.91
CA ASP A 115 -4.02 -18.84 -1.88
C ASP A 115 -2.71 -18.04 -1.92
N VAL A 116 -1.60 -18.69 -2.28
CA VAL A 116 -0.30 -18.02 -2.47
C VAL A 116 -0.36 -16.98 -3.58
N VAL A 117 -1.01 -17.30 -4.71
CA VAL A 117 -1.15 -16.37 -5.85
C VAL A 117 -2.12 -15.25 -5.49
N VAL A 118 -3.24 -15.56 -4.85
CA VAL A 118 -4.21 -14.55 -4.39
C VAL A 118 -3.52 -13.54 -3.45
N LYS A 119 -2.78 -14.04 -2.48
CA LYS A 119 -1.99 -13.23 -1.54
C LYS A 119 -0.95 -12.37 -2.26
N GLN A 120 -0.23 -12.90 -3.26
CA GLN A 120 0.74 -12.12 -4.03
C GLN A 120 0.09 -10.98 -4.81
N VAL A 121 -1.04 -11.24 -5.48
CA VAL A 121 -1.77 -10.21 -6.23
C VAL A 121 -2.30 -9.12 -5.30
N ILE A 122 -3.02 -9.49 -4.24
CA ILE A 122 -3.60 -8.52 -3.30
C ILE A 122 -2.52 -7.78 -2.51
N GLY A 123 -1.44 -8.45 -2.11
CA GLY A 123 -0.30 -7.82 -1.47
C GLY A 123 0.38 -6.79 -2.37
N GLN A 124 0.54 -7.09 -3.67
CA GLN A 124 1.08 -6.13 -4.62
C GLN A 124 0.15 -4.92 -4.83
N MET A 125 -1.17 -5.12 -4.80
CA MET A 125 -2.14 -4.02 -4.80
C MET A 125 -2.01 -3.15 -3.54
N ALA A 126 -1.89 -3.76 -2.35
CA ALA A 126 -1.64 -3.03 -1.10
C ALA A 126 -0.34 -2.22 -1.14
N ASN A 127 0.71 -2.79 -1.73
CA ASN A 127 1.97 -2.10 -1.92
C ASN A 127 1.84 -0.89 -2.87
N TRP A 128 1.12 -1.02 -3.99
CA TRP A 128 0.83 0.11 -4.88
C TRP A 128 0.05 1.23 -4.18
N MET A 129 -0.95 0.87 -3.37
CA MET A 129 -1.69 1.83 -2.54
C MET A 129 -0.77 2.63 -1.65
N CYS A 130 0.09 1.94 -0.89
CA CYS A 130 1.05 2.61 -0.01
C CYS A 130 2.03 3.49 -0.78
N CYS A 131 2.65 2.97 -1.84
CA CYS A 131 3.67 3.69 -2.61
C CYS A 131 3.10 4.94 -3.27
N LEU A 132 1.95 4.84 -3.95
CA LEU A 132 1.35 5.99 -4.63
C LEU A 132 0.84 7.03 -3.64
N ALA A 133 0.19 6.59 -2.55
CA ALA A 133 -0.27 7.51 -1.52
C ALA A 133 0.89 8.28 -0.86
N LEU A 134 1.94 7.57 -0.44
CA LEU A 134 3.13 8.21 0.14
C LEU A 134 3.84 9.13 -0.84
N ASN A 135 3.96 8.74 -2.11
CA ASN A 135 4.57 9.60 -3.12
C ASN A 135 3.82 10.92 -3.20
N HIS A 136 2.50 10.90 -3.26
CA HIS A 136 1.72 12.14 -3.26
C HIS A 136 1.90 12.96 -1.99
N MET A 137 1.90 12.34 -0.80
CA MET A 137 2.16 13.06 0.45
C MET A 137 3.54 13.75 0.46
N MET A 138 4.59 13.07 -0.02
CA MET A 138 5.95 13.61 -0.05
C MET A 138 6.15 14.83 -0.98
N PHE A 139 5.19 15.16 -1.84
CA PHE A 139 5.30 16.27 -2.80
C PHE A 139 4.16 17.28 -2.73
N ARG A 140 3.18 17.08 -1.84
CA ARG A 140 1.94 17.88 -1.79
C ARG A 140 1.66 18.35 -0.37
N ARG A 141 1.78 19.66 -0.17
CA ARG A 141 1.63 20.33 1.12
C ARG A 141 0.22 20.19 1.70
N GLU A 142 -0.78 20.25 0.84
CA GLU A 142 -2.20 20.12 1.20
C GLU A 142 -2.60 18.74 1.71
N LEU A 143 -1.73 17.73 1.60
CA LEU A 143 -1.93 16.39 2.15
C LEU A 143 -1.21 16.18 3.48
N CYS A 144 -0.36 17.13 3.89
CA CYS A 144 0.53 17.02 5.04
C CYS A 144 0.06 17.92 6.18
N ASN A 145 -1.12 17.62 6.71
CA ASN A 145 -1.66 18.28 7.91
C ASN A 145 -2.39 17.26 8.78
N PHE A 146 -2.77 17.68 9.99
CA PHE A 146 -3.39 16.81 10.98
C PHE A 146 -4.72 16.22 10.54
N GLU A 147 -5.62 17.05 10.02
CA GLU A 147 -6.94 16.62 9.56
C GLU A 147 -6.82 15.58 8.44
N LYS A 148 -5.93 15.83 7.49
CA LYS A 148 -5.61 14.90 6.40
C LYS A 148 -5.03 13.59 6.91
N ALA A 149 -4.14 13.64 7.88
CA ALA A 149 -3.61 12.43 8.48
C ALA A 149 -4.70 11.57 9.16
N ILE A 150 -5.70 12.18 9.79
CA ILE A 150 -6.84 11.45 10.36
C ILE A 150 -7.66 10.79 9.24
N GLN A 151 -8.00 11.54 8.20
CA GLN A 151 -8.79 11.06 7.06
C GLN A 151 -8.10 9.88 6.37
N ILE A 152 -6.82 10.04 6.00
CA ILE A 152 -6.03 9.01 5.32
C ILE A 152 -5.92 7.76 6.20
N LYS A 153 -5.65 7.93 7.50
CA LYS A 153 -5.57 6.80 8.45
C LYS A 153 -6.89 6.04 8.56
N HIS A 154 -8.03 6.74 8.56
CA HIS A 154 -9.34 6.09 8.54
C HIS A 154 -9.53 5.25 7.27
N ASN A 155 -9.28 5.84 6.09
CA ASN A 155 -9.39 5.12 4.81
C ASN A 155 -8.49 3.89 4.76
N VAL A 156 -7.24 4.01 5.25
CA VAL A 156 -6.30 2.88 5.36
C VAL A 156 -6.82 1.81 6.33
N THR A 157 -7.49 2.20 7.41
CA THR A 157 -8.09 1.26 8.36
C THR A 157 -9.21 0.44 7.71
N GLU A 158 -10.07 1.07 6.89
CA GLU A 158 -11.11 0.36 6.13
C GLU A 158 -10.50 -0.66 5.15
N ILE A 159 -9.42 -0.28 4.46
CA ILE A 159 -8.66 -1.20 3.59
C ILE A 159 -8.07 -2.37 4.40
N GLN A 160 -7.48 -2.09 5.56
CA GLN A 160 -6.94 -3.13 6.44
C GLN A 160 -8.03 -4.08 6.98
N ASN A 161 -9.21 -3.54 7.30
CA ASN A 161 -10.36 -4.33 7.72
C ASN A 161 -10.85 -5.24 6.59
N TRP A 162 -10.90 -4.74 5.35
CA TRP A 162 -11.20 -5.55 4.19
C TRP A 162 -10.19 -6.69 4.00
N LEU A 163 -8.89 -6.43 4.15
CA LEU A 163 -7.84 -7.45 4.06
C LEU A 163 -8.04 -8.55 5.12
N ASN A 164 -8.34 -8.16 6.37
CA ASN A 164 -8.65 -9.13 7.43
C ASN A 164 -9.88 -9.97 7.10
N ALA A 165 -10.96 -9.33 6.61
CA ALA A 165 -12.20 -10.02 6.26
C ALA A 165 -12.02 -11.04 5.12
N LYS A 166 -11.03 -10.85 4.24
CA LYS A 166 -10.67 -11.80 3.18
C LYS A 166 -9.63 -12.84 3.60
N GLY A 167 -9.20 -12.85 4.86
CA GLY A 167 -8.19 -13.80 5.37
C GLY A 167 -6.77 -13.49 4.89
N LEU A 168 -6.45 -12.22 4.66
CA LEU A 168 -5.14 -11.74 4.19
C LEU A 168 -4.50 -10.74 5.19
N PRO A 169 -4.42 -11.04 6.50
CA PRO A 169 -3.94 -10.10 7.51
C PRO A 169 -2.50 -9.65 7.27
N GLU A 170 -1.64 -10.51 6.72
CA GLU A 170 -0.25 -10.18 6.44
C GLU A 170 -0.06 -9.15 5.31
N CYS A 171 -1.05 -8.96 4.43
CA CYS A 171 -0.97 -7.94 3.39
C CYS A 171 -1.09 -6.52 3.98
N ARG A 172 -1.51 -6.39 5.24
CA ARG A 172 -1.59 -5.10 5.95
C ARG A 172 -0.22 -4.48 6.17
N ASP A 173 0.82 -5.30 6.32
CA ASP A 173 2.20 -4.83 6.52
C ASP A 173 2.69 -3.93 5.38
N HIS A 174 2.15 -4.13 4.16
CA HIS A 174 2.46 -3.26 3.03
C HIS A 174 1.95 -1.81 3.20
N LEU A 175 0.95 -1.59 4.04
CA LEU A 175 0.35 -0.27 4.29
C LEU A 175 0.96 0.43 5.52
N GLU A 176 1.77 -0.27 6.30
CA GLU A 176 2.37 0.26 7.54
C GLU A 176 3.19 1.54 7.34
N PRO A 177 3.98 1.71 6.25
CA PRO A 177 4.67 2.98 6.02
C PRO A 177 3.71 4.18 5.91
N LEU A 178 2.51 4.00 5.34
CA LEU A 178 1.50 5.04 5.23
C LEU A 178 0.82 5.34 6.58
N VAL A 179 0.59 4.31 7.40
CA VAL A 179 0.09 4.46 8.78
C VAL A 179 1.08 5.29 9.60
N GLN A 180 2.37 4.97 9.52
CA GLN A 180 3.45 5.70 10.20
C GLN A 180 3.57 7.15 9.73
N ALA A 181 3.40 7.41 8.43
CA ALA A 181 3.34 8.78 7.90
C ALA A 181 2.17 9.58 8.49
N CYS A 182 1.01 8.96 8.67
CA CYS A 182 -0.13 9.61 9.32
C CYS A 182 0.13 9.86 10.82
N HIS A 183 0.74 8.91 11.54
CA HIS A 183 1.12 9.10 12.94
C HIS A 183 2.16 10.22 13.12
N LEU A 184 3.13 10.33 12.21
CA LEU A 184 4.12 11.40 12.17
C LEU A 184 3.44 12.78 12.07
N LEU A 185 2.46 12.91 11.17
CA LEU A 185 1.70 14.15 11.00
C LEU A 185 0.82 14.46 12.22
N GLN A 186 0.27 13.44 12.89
CA GLN A 186 -0.57 13.59 14.11
C GLN A 186 0.24 13.85 15.40
N SER A 187 1.56 13.64 15.37
CA SER A 187 2.40 13.72 16.56
C SER A 187 2.92 15.13 16.82
N ARG A 188 3.16 15.44 18.10
CA ARG A 188 3.80 16.70 18.50
C ARG A 188 5.22 16.79 17.94
N LYS A 189 5.57 17.97 17.43
CA LYS A 189 6.82 18.25 16.71
C LYS A 189 7.75 19.11 17.57
N ASP A 190 8.05 18.60 18.76
CA ASP A 190 8.92 19.25 19.74
C ASP A 190 10.09 18.35 20.15
N ALA A 191 11.07 18.94 20.83
CA ALA A 191 12.28 18.25 21.26
C ALA A 191 12.02 17.05 22.19
N SER A 192 10.92 17.06 22.94
CA SER A 192 10.57 15.95 23.85
C SER A 192 10.15 14.69 23.10
N ASN A 193 9.65 14.84 21.88
CA ASN A 193 9.17 13.73 21.04
C ASN A 193 10.21 13.25 20.00
N LEU A 194 11.39 13.88 19.95
CA LEU A 194 12.40 13.65 18.91
C LEU A 194 12.83 12.18 18.79
N ASP A 195 13.04 11.48 19.92
CA ASP A 195 13.39 10.05 19.95
C ASP A 195 12.30 9.17 19.34
N THR A 196 11.05 9.39 19.73
CA THR A 196 9.90 8.64 19.22
C THR A 196 9.72 8.86 17.72
N LEU A 197 9.76 10.12 17.27
CA LEU A 197 9.61 10.48 15.85
C LEU A 197 10.69 9.84 14.99
N CYS A 198 11.94 9.78 15.48
CA CYS A 198 13.06 9.19 14.74
C CYS A 198 13.23 7.69 14.96
N GLY A 199 12.52 7.10 15.93
CA GLY A 199 12.63 5.69 16.33
C GLY A 199 11.51 4.83 15.75
N GLU A 200 10.76 4.19 16.65
CA GLU A 200 9.73 3.20 16.32
C GLU A 200 8.64 3.76 15.40
N MET A 201 8.22 5.01 15.61
CA MET A 201 7.12 5.65 14.89
C MET A 201 7.37 5.82 13.39
N THR A 202 8.63 5.87 12.95
CA THR A 202 9.00 6.00 11.53
C THR A 202 9.96 4.89 11.07
N SER A 203 9.91 3.75 11.75
CA SER A 203 10.76 2.58 11.51
C SER A 203 10.60 1.96 10.12
N ARG A 204 9.43 2.10 9.50
CA ARG A 204 9.10 1.62 8.14
C ARG A 204 9.29 2.69 7.06
N LEU A 205 9.69 3.90 7.44
CA LEU A 205 9.98 5.01 6.53
C LEU A 205 11.48 5.23 6.39
N LYS A 206 11.93 5.51 5.18
CA LYS A 206 13.32 5.95 4.95
C LYS A 206 13.49 7.38 5.50
N PRO A 207 14.69 7.74 6.00
CA PRO A 207 15.00 9.09 6.49
C PRO A 207 14.50 10.20 5.56
N ARG A 208 14.78 10.06 4.26
CA ARG A 208 14.38 11.05 3.23
C ARG A 208 12.87 11.21 3.11
N GLN A 209 12.09 10.13 3.32
CA GLN A 209 10.62 10.18 3.27
C GLN A 209 10.07 10.94 4.47
N VAL A 210 10.61 10.69 5.68
CA VAL A 210 10.23 11.39 6.90
C VAL A 210 10.51 12.89 6.76
N VAL A 211 11.72 13.25 6.31
CA VAL A 211 12.11 14.64 6.08
C VAL A 211 11.20 15.31 5.03
N ALA A 212 10.92 14.65 3.90
CA ALA A 212 10.05 15.20 2.86
C ALA A 212 8.61 15.47 3.36
N ILE A 213 8.03 14.53 4.12
CA ILE A 213 6.68 14.71 4.69
C ILE A 213 6.67 15.90 5.66
N LEU A 214 7.67 16.01 6.54
CA LEU A 214 7.76 17.10 7.51
C LEU A 214 8.05 18.46 6.87
N GLN A 215 8.84 18.50 5.79
CA GLN A 215 9.07 19.72 5.01
C GLN A 215 7.79 20.28 4.39
N HIS A 216 6.84 19.41 4.08
CA HIS A 216 5.53 19.77 3.55
C HIS A 216 4.45 19.89 4.64
N TYR A 217 4.80 19.77 5.92
CA TYR A 217 3.83 19.92 7.00
C TYR A 217 3.29 21.36 7.04
N ASP A 218 1.98 21.52 6.89
CA ASP A 218 1.28 22.80 6.88
C ASP A 218 0.14 22.74 7.89
N PRO A 219 0.36 23.21 9.14
CA PRO A 219 -0.65 23.15 10.19
C PRO A 219 -1.93 23.87 9.75
N SER A 220 -3.06 23.16 9.81
CA SER A 220 -4.37 23.65 9.36
C SER A 220 -5.15 24.39 10.44
N ASP A 221 -4.68 24.37 11.69
CA ASP A 221 -5.33 24.94 12.88
C ASP A 221 -4.36 25.88 13.61
N GLU A 222 -4.87 26.96 14.20
CA GLU A 222 -4.11 27.91 15.04
C GLU A 222 -3.54 27.25 16.31
N MET A 223 -4.03 26.05 16.63
CA MET A 223 -3.59 25.21 17.75
C MET A 223 -2.34 24.37 17.44
N GLU A 224 -1.91 24.29 16.17
CA GLU A 224 -0.70 23.56 15.77
C GLU A 224 0.45 24.51 15.45
N ASP A 225 1.54 24.39 16.20
CA ASP A 225 2.76 25.11 15.89
C ASP A 225 3.39 24.56 14.60
N GLY A 226 3.82 25.48 13.74
CA GLY A 226 4.63 25.15 12.57
C GLY A 226 5.93 24.43 12.96
N LEU A 227 6.43 23.61 12.04
CA LEU A 227 7.70 22.93 12.24
C LEU A 227 8.86 23.96 12.18
N SER A 228 9.63 24.10 13.26
CA SER A 228 10.80 24.99 13.21
C SER A 228 11.90 24.41 12.31
N PRO A 229 12.61 25.26 11.52
CA PRO A 229 13.73 24.82 10.71
C PRO A 229 14.82 24.11 11.52
N GLU A 230 15.09 24.60 12.74
CA GLU A 230 16.08 24.01 13.64
C GLU A 230 15.68 22.60 14.08
N PHE A 231 14.40 22.37 14.34
CA PHE A 231 13.90 21.05 14.73
C PHE A 231 13.96 20.07 13.56
N LEU A 232 13.67 20.52 12.33
CA LEU A 232 13.84 19.69 11.13
C LEU A 232 15.29 19.24 10.95
N VAL A 233 16.27 20.12 11.21
CA VAL A 233 17.70 19.76 11.17
C VAL A 233 18.05 18.72 12.23
N GLN A 234 17.49 18.82 13.44
CA GLN A 234 17.68 17.82 14.50
C GLN A 234 17.12 16.45 14.10
N ILE A 235 15.91 16.42 13.54
CA ILE A 235 15.30 15.20 12.99
C ILE A 235 16.19 14.60 11.91
N GLN A 236 16.65 15.41 10.95
CA GLN A 236 17.48 14.93 9.85
C GLN A 236 18.79 14.30 10.37
N LYS A 237 19.44 14.95 11.34
CA LYS A 237 20.66 14.41 11.98
C LYS A 237 20.40 13.04 12.61
N LYS A 238 19.34 12.94 13.43
CA LYS A 238 19.02 11.71 14.15
C LYS A 238 18.59 10.56 13.23
N LEU A 239 17.83 10.87 12.18
CA LEU A 239 17.46 9.88 11.16
C LEU A 239 18.68 9.39 10.37
N ASN A 240 19.68 10.26 10.13
CA ASN A 240 20.93 9.85 9.50
C ASN A 240 21.75 8.92 10.41
N GLU A 241 21.83 9.21 11.71
CA GLU A 241 22.46 8.32 12.71
C GLU A 241 21.79 6.94 12.70
N ARG A 242 20.45 6.89 12.66
CA ARG A 242 19.69 5.63 12.50
C ARG A 242 20.01 4.92 11.18
N ALA A 243 20.11 5.66 10.08
CA ALA A 243 20.42 5.08 8.78
C ALA A 243 21.79 4.41 8.75
N ILE A 244 22.80 5.08 9.34
CA ILE A 244 24.16 4.57 9.51
C ILE A 244 24.15 3.31 10.38
N ALA A 245 23.45 3.33 11.53
CA ALA A 245 23.32 2.17 12.41
C ALA A 245 22.68 0.96 11.71
N ASN A 246 21.76 1.19 10.78
CA ASN A 246 21.08 0.15 10.01
C ASN A 246 21.82 -0.28 8.73
N GLY A 247 23.01 0.27 8.46
CA GLY A 247 23.80 -0.08 7.26
C GLY A 247 23.19 0.39 5.94
N ASN A 248 22.29 1.38 5.97
CA ASN A 248 21.67 1.93 4.76
C ASN A 248 22.59 3.00 4.12
N PRO A 249 22.71 3.04 2.78
CA PRO A 249 23.40 4.14 2.11
C PRO A 249 22.63 5.45 2.31
N ILE A 250 23.35 6.54 2.63
CA ILE A 250 22.81 7.88 2.94
C ILE A 250 22.23 8.55 1.69
#